data_AF-A0A949AN82-F1
#
_entry.id   AF-A0A949AN82-F1
#
_cell.length_a   1.000
_cell.length_b   1.000
_cell.length_c   1.000
_cell.angle_alpha   90.00
_cell.angle_beta   90.00
_cell.angle_gamma   90.00
#
_symmetry.space_group_name_H-M   'P 1'
#
loop_
_entity.id
_entity.type
_entity.pdbx_description
1 polymer ?
#
loop_
_entity_poly.entity_id
_entity_poly.type
_entity_poly.pdbx_seq_one_letter_code
_entity_poly.pdbx_strand_id
1 'polypeptide(L)'
;MNKKELVGKVGEKVGEKVGEKLSKNQRSILKYFSKDKNISIVRLSKKVGIAPKNIEENIKKLKKKDLIKRVGSARAGHWKIIENQKN
;
A
#
# COMPACT_ATOMS: atom_id res chain seq x y z
N MET A 1 -2.80 26.35 -3.95
CA MET A 1 -1.87 25.23 -3.70
C MET A 1 -2.62 23.92 -3.93
N ASN A 2 -2.81 23.51 -5.19
CA ASN A 2 -3.72 22.40 -5.55
C ASN A 2 -2.94 21.10 -5.71
N LYS A 3 -2.95 20.25 -4.68
CA LYS A 3 -2.31 18.92 -4.72
C LYS A 3 -3.37 17.83 -4.82
N LYS A 4 -4.21 17.88 -5.87
CA LYS A 4 -5.30 16.90 -6.09
C LYS A 4 -5.16 16.02 -7.33
N GLU A 5 -4.10 16.16 -8.10
CA GLU A 5 -3.91 15.37 -9.32
C GLU A 5 -2.73 14.42 -9.17
N LEU A 6 -2.75 13.28 -9.87
CA LEU A 6 -1.83 12.12 -9.80
C LEU A 6 -2.32 10.92 -8.96
N VAL A 7 -3.58 10.85 -8.52
CA VAL A 7 -4.18 9.64 -7.90
C VAL A 7 -4.99 8.85 -8.93
N GLY A 8 -4.47 8.64 -10.14
CA GLY A 8 -5.12 7.82 -11.17
C GLY A 8 -4.44 6.47 -11.35
N LYS A 9 -3.41 6.45 -12.20
CA LYS A 9 -3.01 5.27 -12.97
C LYS A 9 -2.17 4.17 -12.28
N VAL A 10 -1.57 4.43 -11.12
CA VAL A 10 -0.63 3.44 -10.50
C VAL A 10 -1.35 2.31 -9.75
N GLY A 11 -2.57 2.55 -9.25
CA GLY A 11 -3.29 1.57 -8.41
C GLY A 11 -3.95 0.42 -9.17
N GLU A 12 -4.29 0.62 -10.44
CA GLU A 12 -4.94 -0.39 -11.29
C GLU A 12 -3.94 -1.47 -11.74
N LYS A 13 -2.77 -1.05 -12.23
CA LYS A 13 -1.76 -1.97 -12.78
C LYS A 13 -1.21 -2.97 -11.76
N VAL A 14 -1.15 -2.60 -10.47
CA VAL A 14 -0.68 -3.48 -9.38
C VAL A 14 -1.72 -4.55 -9.00
N GLY A 15 -3.01 -4.25 -9.16
CA GLY A 15 -4.09 -5.18 -8.81
C GLY A 15 -4.32 -6.27 -9.87
N GLU A 16 -4.17 -5.93 -11.15
CA GLU A 16 -4.40 -6.87 -12.26
C GLU A 16 -3.28 -7.91 -12.40
N LYS A 17 -2.02 -7.52 -12.14
CA LYS A 17 -0.85 -8.38 -12.39
C LYS A 17 -0.66 -9.50 -11.36
N VAL A 18 -1.31 -9.39 -10.21
CA VAL A 18 -1.16 -10.32 -9.07
C VAL A 18 -2.16 -11.49 -9.12
N GLY A 19 -3.16 -11.46 -10.02
CA GLY A 19 -4.20 -12.51 -10.12
C GLY A 19 -5.16 -12.56 -8.92
N GLU A 20 -4.89 -11.81 -7.83
CA GLU A 20 -5.76 -11.72 -6.67
C GLU A 20 -6.63 -10.46 -6.70
N LYS A 21 -7.94 -10.65 -6.54
CA LYS A 21 -8.92 -9.57 -6.43
C LYS A 21 -8.71 -8.77 -5.14
N LEU A 22 -7.91 -7.71 -5.21
CA LEU A 22 -7.70 -6.79 -4.08
C LEU A 22 -8.98 -5.98 -3.79
N SER A 23 -9.17 -5.57 -2.53
CA SER A 23 -10.24 -4.64 -2.17
C SER A 23 -9.89 -3.20 -2.55
N LYS A 24 -10.88 -2.30 -2.61
CA LYS A 24 -10.65 -0.85 -2.85
C LYS A 24 -9.66 -0.27 -1.83
N ASN A 25 -9.78 -0.66 -0.56
CA ASN A 25 -8.91 -0.18 0.52
C ASN A 25 -7.47 -0.69 0.37
N GLN A 26 -7.30 -1.95 -0.01
CA GLN A 26 -5.98 -2.53 -0.26
C GLN A 26 -5.26 -1.85 -1.42
N ARG A 27 -5.97 -1.59 -2.52
CA ARG A 27 -5.42 -0.81 -3.65
C ARG A 27 -5.00 0.59 -3.22
N SER A 28 -5.83 1.27 -2.43
CA SER A 28 -5.50 2.60 -1.89
C SER A 28 -4.24 2.57 -1.02
N ILE A 29 -4.10 1.57 -0.15
CA ILE A 29 -2.91 1.38 0.70
C ILE A 29 -1.65 1.19 -0.14
N LEU A 30 -1.67 0.28 -1.12
CA LEU A 30 -0.54 0.04 -2.03
C LEU A 30 -0.16 1.30 -2.80
N LYS A 31 -1.17 2.05 -3.29
CA LYS A 31 -0.95 3.32 -3.97
C LYS A 31 -0.24 4.34 -3.09
N TYR A 32 -0.58 4.40 -1.80
CA TYR A 32 0.09 5.28 -0.87
C TYR A 32 1.51 4.82 -0.55
N PHE A 33 1.78 3.52 -0.43
CA PHE A 33 3.15 3.01 -0.28
C PHE A 33 4.03 3.26 -1.52
N SER A 34 3.45 3.22 -2.72
CA SER A 34 4.18 3.57 -3.95
C SER A 34 4.60 5.05 -3.95
N LYS A 35 3.77 5.94 -3.40
CA LYS A 35 4.04 7.38 -3.33
C LYS A 35 4.94 7.79 -2.16
N ASP A 36 4.75 7.15 -1.01
CA ASP A 36 5.42 7.48 0.24
C ASP A 36 5.69 6.18 1.00
N LYS A 37 6.91 5.66 0.85
CA LYS A 37 7.34 4.40 1.46
C LYS A 37 7.49 4.51 2.98
N ASN A 38 7.55 5.73 3.52
CA ASN A 38 7.74 6.01 4.95
C ASN A 38 6.45 6.45 5.65
N ILE A 39 5.31 6.37 4.95
CA ILE A 39 4.03 6.79 5.50
C ILE A 39 3.65 5.98 6.74
N SER A 40 3.23 6.69 7.79
CA SER A 40 2.75 6.06 9.02
C SER A 40 1.31 5.54 8.87
N ILE A 41 0.96 4.52 9.66
CA ILE A 41 -0.38 3.94 9.70
C ILE A 41 -1.45 5.00 9.99
N VAL A 42 -1.18 5.91 10.93
CA VAL A 42 -2.10 7.01 11.29
C VAL A 42 -2.36 7.94 10.11
N ARG A 43 -1.31 8.29 9.34
CA ARG A 43 -1.47 9.13 8.15
C ARG A 43 -2.18 8.38 7.03
N LEU A 44 -1.92 7.08 6.90
CA LEU A 44 -2.62 6.21 5.95
C LEU A 44 -4.12 6.12 6.26
N SER A 45 -4.47 5.95 7.54
CA SER A 45 -5.85 5.94 8.03
C SER A 45 -6.60 7.20 7.62
N LYS A 46 -6.01 8.38 7.86
CA LYS A 46 -6.60 9.67 7.46
C LYS A 46 -6.77 9.80 5.94
N LYS A 47 -5.82 9.27 5.16
CA LYS A 47 -5.84 9.35 3.69
C LYS A 47 -6.77 8.33 3.01
N VAL A 48 -6.94 7.17 3.61
CA VAL A 48 -7.81 6.09 3.11
C VAL A 48 -9.24 6.25 3.66
N GLY A 49 -9.41 6.92 4.80
CA GLY A 49 -10.71 7.12 5.45
C GLY A 49 -11.19 5.91 6.26
N ILE A 50 -10.25 5.09 6.78
CA ILE A 50 -10.59 3.92 7.60
C ILE A 50 -9.81 3.92 8.92
N ALA A 51 -10.30 3.18 9.91
CA ALA A 51 -9.65 3.07 11.21
C ALA A 51 -8.19 2.55 11.08
N PRO A 52 -7.24 3.02 11.91
CA PRO A 52 -5.86 2.54 11.94
C PRO A 52 -5.77 1.01 12.09
N LYS A 53 -6.64 0.42 12.93
CA LYS A 53 -6.77 -1.04 13.08
C LYS A 53 -7.05 -1.73 11.74
N ASN A 54 -7.96 -1.19 10.94
CA ASN A 54 -8.29 -1.74 9.63
C ASN A 54 -7.11 -1.58 8.66
N ILE A 55 -6.34 -0.48 8.75
CA ILE A 55 -5.10 -0.32 7.98
C ILE A 55 -4.12 -1.45 8.32
N GLU A 56 -3.89 -1.71 9.61
CA GLU A 56 -3.00 -2.78 10.06
C GLU A 56 -3.45 -4.15 9.58
N GLU A 57 -4.74 -4.46 9.65
CA GLU A 57 -5.29 -5.71 9.13
C GLU A 57 -5.07 -5.85 7.62
N ASN A 58 -5.27 -4.77 6.87
CA ASN A 58 -5.02 -4.77 5.43
C ASN A 58 -3.53 -4.92 5.12
N ILE A 59 -2.64 -4.27 5.86
CA ILE A 59 -1.18 -4.45 5.75
C ILE A 59 -0.79 -5.90 6.05
N LYS A 60 -1.35 -6.51 7.11
CA LYS A 60 -1.13 -7.92 7.44
C LYS A 60 -1.57 -8.83 6.28
N LYS A 61 -2.74 -8.59 5.69
CA LYS A 61 -3.24 -9.33 4.52
C LYS A 61 -2.32 -9.16 3.31
N LEU A 62 -1.91 -7.93 2.99
CA LEU A 62 -0.99 -7.64 1.88
C LEU A 62 0.40 -8.27 2.09
N LYS A 63 0.89 -8.29 3.33
CA LYS A 63 2.14 -8.96 3.70
C LYS A 63 2.04 -10.48 3.57
N LYS A 64 0.92 -11.08 4.00
CA LYS A 64 0.66 -12.53 3.85
C LYS A 64 0.54 -12.97 2.39
N LYS A 65 0.12 -12.06 1.51
CA LYS A 65 0.06 -12.27 0.05
C LYS A 65 1.40 -11.96 -0.64
N ASP A 66 2.46 -11.68 0.11
CA ASP A 66 3.77 -11.27 -0.39
C ASP A 66 3.72 -10.08 -1.36
N LEU A 67 2.77 -9.16 -1.16
CA LEU A 67 2.63 -7.95 -1.97
C LEU A 67 3.40 -6.77 -1.40
N ILE A 68 3.66 -6.79 -0.10
CA ILE A 68 4.45 -5.77 0.57
C ILE A 68 5.40 -6.38 1.59
N LYS A 69 6.56 -5.75 1.75
CA LYS A 69 7.54 -6.06 2.80
C LYS A 69 8.04 -4.78 3.42
N ARG A 70 8.27 -4.79 4.73
CA ARG A 70 9.00 -3.71 5.40
C ARG A 70 10.50 -4.01 5.26
N VAL A 71 11.24 -3.06 4.68
CA VAL A 71 12.68 -3.18 4.39
C VAL A 71 13.43 -2.06 5.11
N GLY A 72 14.52 -2.39 5.79
CA GLY A 72 15.38 -1.45 6.49
C GLY A 72 15.38 -1.61 8.02
N SER A 73 16.11 -0.72 8.70
CA SER A 73 16.29 -0.74 10.16
C SER A 73 14.98 -0.52 10.92
N ALA A 74 14.87 -0.97 12.17
CA ALA A 74 13.68 -0.83 13.00
C ALA A 74 13.13 0.62 13.03
N ARG A 75 14.04 1.61 13.06
CA ARG A 75 13.73 3.06 13.09
C ARG A 75 13.49 3.69 11.71
N ALA A 76 14.16 3.22 10.66
CA ALA A 76 14.13 3.85 9.33
C ALA A 76 13.58 2.95 8.22
N GLY A 77 12.93 1.85 8.59
CA GLY A 77 12.41 0.86 7.65
C GLY A 77 11.21 1.40 6.89
N HIS A 78 11.21 1.19 5.58
CA HIS A 78 10.20 1.66 4.64
C HIS A 78 9.39 0.49 4.07
N TRP A 79 8.20 0.77 3.56
CA TRP A 79 7.36 -0.20 2.88
C TRP A 79 7.79 -0.34 1.42
N LYS A 80 8.13 -1.56 1.01
CA LYS A 80 8.44 -1.95 -0.36
C LYS A 80 7.30 -2.80 -0.89
N ILE A 81 6.79 -2.45 -2.07
CA ILE A 81 5.86 -3.30 -2.82
C ILE A 81 6.71 -4.38 -3.49
N ILE A 82 6.37 -5.64 -3.22
CA ILE A 82 6.99 -6.78 -3.89
C ILE A 82 6.05 -7.13 -5.03
N GLU A 83 6.42 -6.72 -6.24
CA GLU A 83 5.76 -7.22 -7.44
C GLU A 83 6.24 -8.66 -7.58
N ASN A 84 5.38 -9.63 -7.25
CA ASN A 84 5.71 -11.03 -7.46
C ASN A 84 5.77 -11.26 -8.98
N GLN A 85 6.92 -10.98 -9.56
CA GLN A 85 7.28 -11.46 -10.89
C GLN A 85 7.52 -12.96 -10.72
N LYS A 86 6.43 -13.73 -10.70
CA LYS A 86 6.51 -15.13 -11.07
C LYS A 86 6.91 -15.14 -12.53
N ASN A 87 8.22 -15.28 -12.73
CA ASN A 87 8.83 -15.74 -13.97
C ASN A 87 8.41 -17.19 -14.24
#